data_AF-A0A373CAE2-F1
#
_entry.id   AF-A0A373CAE2-F1
#
_cell.length_a   1.000
_cell.length_b   1.000
_cell.length_c   1.000
_cell.angle_alpha   90.00
_cell.angle_beta   90.00
_cell.angle_gamma   90.00
#
_symmetry.space_group_name_H-M   'P 1'
#
loop_
_entity.id
_entity.type
_entity.pdbx_description
1 polymer ?
#
loop_
_entity_poly.entity_id
_entity_poly.type
_entity_poly.pdbx_seq_one_letter_code
_entity_poly.pdbx_strand_id
1 'polypeptide(L)'
;MKETNPEAEIYEAINRIEFQFGKETHTVGEANLLFAYEVGLDLFTVYVIALSEHYGAIVFYLPEDLTREIARHLPPDETFQRYIANLIERQAGLRNINTVLKGFGMGCEAAAEALLELSAAVGKVMDKPIDYREMPNNWLKMHHKPMRRKGKGRKNK
;
A
#
# COMPACT_ATOMS: atom_id res chain seq x y z
N MET A 1 0.02 5.10 -26.03
CA MET A 1 -1.21 4.42 -25.56
C MET A 1 -1.12 4.40 -24.05
N LYS A 2 -2.13 4.91 -23.31
CA LYS A 2 -2.15 4.72 -21.85
C LYS A 2 -2.35 3.23 -21.63
N GLU A 3 -1.37 2.54 -21.04
CA GLU A 3 -1.60 1.20 -20.50
C GLU A 3 -2.74 1.32 -19.49
N THR A 4 -3.89 0.74 -19.82
CA THR A 4 -4.99 0.60 -18.88
C THR A 4 -4.58 -0.43 -17.83
N ASN A 5 -4.58 -0.03 -16.56
CA ASN A 5 -4.28 -0.93 -15.45
C ASN A 5 -5.48 -1.88 -15.24
N PRO A 6 -5.36 -3.19 -15.52
CA PRO A 6 -6.47 -4.13 -15.42
C PRO A 6 -7.03 -4.23 -13.99
N GLU A 7 -6.20 -4.06 -12.96
CA GLU A 7 -6.66 -4.06 -11.57
C GLU A 7 -7.63 -2.89 -11.30
N ALA A 8 -7.39 -1.73 -11.91
CA ALA A 8 -8.25 -0.56 -11.75
C ALA A 8 -9.62 -0.76 -12.42
N GLU A 9 -9.64 -1.37 -13.61
CA GLU A 9 -10.90 -1.69 -14.31
C GLU A 9 -11.71 -2.74 -13.57
N ILE A 10 -11.05 -3.78 -13.04
CA ILE A 10 -11.68 -4.80 -12.20
C ILE A 10 -12.28 -4.15 -10.95
N TYR A 11 -11.53 -3.27 -10.26
CA TYR A 11 -12.04 -2.61 -9.06
C TYR A 11 -13.22 -1.69 -9.35
N GLU A 12 -13.18 -0.95 -10.46
CA GLU A 12 -14.32 -0.14 -10.90
C GLU A 12 -15.55 -0.99 -11.25
N ALA A 13 -15.36 -2.18 -11.84
CA ALA A 13 -16.44 -3.13 -12.06
C ALA A 13 -17.03 -3.63 -10.75
N ILE A 14 -16.19 -3.94 -9.74
CA ILE A 14 -16.63 -4.31 -8.39
C ILE A 14 -17.46 -3.18 -7.77
N ASN A 15 -17.03 -1.93 -7.88
CA ASN A 15 -17.74 -0.77 -7.31
C ASN A 15 -19.16 -0.59 -7.87
N ARG A 16 -19.43 -1.08 -9.08
CA ARG A 16 -20.76 -1.00 -9.71
C ARG A 16 -21.70 -2.13 -9.31
N ILE A 17 -21.20 -3.15 -8.60
CA ILE A 17 -22.04 -4.26 -8.13
C ILE A 17 -23.03 -3.73 -7.12
N GLU A 18 -24.29 -4.09 -7.29
CA GLU A 18 -25.35 -3.79 -6.35
C GLU A 18 -25.42 -4.84 -5.24
N PHE A 19 -25.75 -4.39 -4.03
CA PHE A 19 -26.07 -5.24 -2.90
C PHE A 19 -27.28 -4.69 -2.15
N GLN A 20 -27.99 -5.57 -1.44
CA GLN A 20 -29.13 -5.19 -0.61
C GLN A 20 -28.68 -4.93 0.82
N PHE A 21 -29.13 -3.82 1.39
CA PHE A 21 -28.98 -3.51 2.80
C PHE A 21 -30.35 -3.12 3.39
N GLY A 22 -30.92 -3.99 4.23
CA GLY A 22 -32.29 -3.82 4.70
C GLY A 22 -33.29 -3.93 3.54
N LYS A 23 -33.91 -2.80 3.17
CA LYS A 23 -34.89 -2.73 2.06
C LYS A 23 -34.39 -1.90 0.87
N GLU A 24 -33.16 -1.42 0.95
CA GLU A 24 -32.56 -0.54 -0.05
C GLU A 24 -31.49 -1.28 -0.84
N THR A 25 -31.31 -0.85 -2.08
CA THR A 25 -30.24 -1.33 -2.96
C THR A 25 -29.19 -0.24 -3.03
N HIS A 26 -27.95 -0.61 -2.80
CA HIS A 26 -26.78 0.28 -2.89
C HIS A 26 -25.71 -0.38 -3.75
N THR A 27 -24.72 0.41 -4.16
CA THR A 27 -23.55 -0.10 -4.89
C THR A 27 -22.38 -0.32 -3.95
N VAL A 28 -21.52 -1.30 -4.26
CA VAL A 28 -20.30 -1.56 -3.49
C VAL A 28 -19.39 -0.32 -3.41
N GLY A 29 -19.39 0.52 -4.45
CA GLY A 29 -18.70 1.81 -4.46
C GLY A 29 -19.24 2.78 -3.40
N GLU A 30 -20.56 2.87 -3.25
CA GLU A 30 -21.20 3.65 -2.18
C GLU A 30 -20.88 3.11 -0.78
N ALA A 31 -20.63 1.80 -0.65
CA ALA A 31 -20.30 1.21 0.64
C ALA A 31 -18.88 1.54 1.11
N ASN A 32 -17.96 1.81 0.17
CA ASN A 32 -16.56 2.13 0.43
C ASN A 32 -15.85 1.02 1.22
N LEU A 33 -15.52 -0.08 0.54
CA LEU A 33 -14.95 -1.29 1.16
C LEU A 33 -13.60 -1.07 1.85
N LEU A 34 -13.42 -1.62 3.05
CA LEU A 34 -12.20 -1.55 3.84
C LEU A 34 -11.32 -2.80 3.69
N PHE A 35 -11.92 -4.00 3.80
CA PHE A 35 -11.25 -5.29 3.57
C PHE A 35 -12.28 -6.41 3.39
N ALA A 36 -11.86 -7.54 2.79
CA ALA A 36 -12.70 -8.73 2.63
C ALA A 36 -12.40 -9.78 3.71
N TYR A 37 -13.44 -10.27 4.37
CA TYR A 37 -13.36 -11.39 5.32
C TYR A 37 -13.32 -12.73 4.62
N GLU A 38 -14.19 -12.88 3.63
CA GLU A 38 -14.43 -14.16 2.97
C GLU A 38 -14.71 -13.92 1.49
N VAL A 39 -14.14 -14.81 0.68
CA VAL A 39 -14.45 -14.93 -0.74
C VAL A 39 -14.76 -16.41 -0.97
N GLY A 40 -16.02 -16.70 -1.26
CA GLY A 40 -16.54 -18.06 -1.31
C GLY A 40 -17.33 -18.31 -2.59
N LEU A 41 -17.90 -19.52 -2.67
CA LEU A 41 -18.78 -19.93 -3.76
C LEU A 41 -20.13 -20.35 -3.17
N ASP A 42 -21.21 -19.80 -3.70
CA ASP A 42 -22.57 -20.21 -3.42
C ASP A 42 -23.29 -20.46 -4.75
N LEU A 43 -23.83 -21.67 -4.95
CA LEU A 43 -24.52 -22.08 -6.18
C LEU A 43 -23.81 -21.63 -7.48
N PHE A 44 -22.48 -21.86 -7.55
CA PHE A 44 -21.60 -21.47 -8.66
C PHE A 44 -21.37 -19.97 -8.86
N THR A 45 -21.88 -19.13 -7.96
CA THR A 45 -21.65 -17.68 -7.97
C THR A 45 -20.64 -17.35 -6.88
N VAL A 46 -19.61 -16.57 -7.23
CA VAL A 46 -18.65 -16.11 -6.23
C VAL A 46 -19.30 -15.03 -5.37
N TYR A 47 -19.25 -15.20 -4.05
CA TYR A 47 -19.68 -14.17 -3.11
C TYR A 47 -18.48 -13.61 -2.34
N VAL A 48 -18.61 -12.37 -1.91
CA VAL A 48 -17.64 -11.67 -1.10
C VAL A 48 -18.34 -11.11 0.13
N ILE A 49 -17.81 -11.44 1.31
CA ILE A 49 -18.19 -10.81 2.58
C ILE A 49 -17.10 -9.79 2.93
N ALA A 50 -17.46 -8.52 3.01
CA ALA A 50 -16.51 -7.44 3.23
C ALA A 50 -16.96 -6.48 4.32
N LEU A 51 -15.99 -5.89 5.04
CA LEU A 51 -16.26 -4.73 5.87
C LEU A 51 -16.28 -3.48 5.00
N SER A 52 -17.32 -2.66 5.16
CA SER A 52 -17.49 -1.38 4.49
C SER A 52 -17.52 -0.24 5.51
N GLU A 53 -17.13 0.96 5.09
CA GLU A 53 -17.14 2.14 5.97
C GLU A 53 -18.57 2.56 6.34
N HIS A 54 -19.50 2.50 5.38
CA HIS A 54 -20.82 3.11 5.53
C HIS A 54 -21.92 2.14 5.99
N TYR A 55 -21.77 0.83 5.76
CA TYR A 55 -22.84 -0.16 6.00
C TYR A 55 -22.40 -1.32 6.91
N GLY A 56 -21.18 -1.28 7.46
CA GLY A 56 -20.63 -2.39 8.25
C GLY A 56 -20.32 -3.60 7.36
N ALA A 57 -20.61 -4.82 7.83
CA ALA A 57 -20.40 -6.02 7.04
C ALA A 57 -21.47 -6.16 5.96
N ILE A 58 -21.03 -6.26 4.70
CA ILE A 58 -21.90 -6.45 3.54
C ILE A 58 -21.54 -7.73 2.81
N VAL A 59 -22.51 -8.27 2.05
CA VAL A 59 -22.31 -9.40 1.16
C VAL A 59 -22.72 -9.00 -0.25
N PHE A 60 -21.89 -9.29 -1.23
CA PHE A 60 -22.20 -9.07 -2.64
C PHE A 60 -21.67 -10.22 -3.49
N TYR A 61 -22.24 -10.37 -4.69
CA TYR A 61 -21.94 -11.46 -5.59
C TYR A 61 -21.23 -10.93 -6.83
N LEU A 62 -20.13 -11.57 -7.22
CA LEU A 62 -19.43 -11.22 -8.45
C LEU A 62 -20.19 -11.79 -9.65
N PRO A 63 -20.50 -10.97 -10.67
CA PRO A 63 -21.01 -11.46 -11.94
C PRO A 63 -20.07 -12.49 -12.57
N GLU A 64 -20.62 -13.45 -13.31
CA GLU A 64 -19.81 -14.52 -13.93
C GLU A 64 -18.74 -13.97 -14.88
N ASP A 65 -19.09 -12.98 -15.70
CA ASP A 65 -18.15 -12.35 -16.64
C ASP A 65 -16.98 -11.67 -15.91
N LEU A 66 -17.27 -10.98 -14.80
CA LEU A 66 -16.24 -10.36 -13.98
C LEU A 66 -15.36 -11.42 -13.28
N THR A 67 -15.98 -12.50 -12.80
CA THR A 67 -15.26 -13.62 -12.20
C THR A 67 -14.27 -14.24 -13.18
N ARG A 68 -14.72 -14.46 -14.43
CA ARG A 68 -13.87 -14.97 -15.52
C ARG A 68 -12.75 -14.00 -15.86
N GLU A 69 -13.03 -12.69 -15.88
CA GLU A 69 -12.03 -11.67 -16.14
C GLU A 69 -10.95 -11.65 -15.04
N ILE A 70 -11.35 -11.66 -13.76
CA ILE A 70 -10.42 -11.77 -12.63
C ILE A 70 -9.55 -13.02 -12.76
N ALA A 71 -10.14 -14.17 -13.10
CA ALA A 71 -9.39 -15.41 -13.25
C ALA A 71 -8.32 -15.36 -14.37
N ARG A 72 -8.53 -14.56 -15.43
CA ARG A 72 -7.53 -14.37 -16.50
C ARG A 72 -6.33 -13.53 -16.07
N HIS A 73 -6.56 -12.59 -15.16
CA HIS A 73 -5.52 -11.68 -14.64
C HIS A 73 -4.88 -12.17 -13.34
N LEU A 74 -5.27 -13.36 -12.88
CA LEU A 74 -4.76 -13.92 -11.63
C LEU A 74 -3.27 -14.29 -11.78
N PRO A 75 -2.39 -13.78 -10.90
CA PRO A 75 -1.00 -14.21 -10.87
C PRO A 75 -0.88 -15.72 -10.60
N PRO A 76 0.13 -16.41 -11.15
CA PRO A 76 0.25 -17.87 -11.06
C PRO A 76 0.38 -18.39 -9.62
N ASP A 77 0.91 -17.58 -8.71
CA ASP A 77 1.14 -17.94 -7.29
C ASP A 77 0.07 -17.37 -6.34
N GLU A 78 -1.03 -16.83 -6.87
CA GLU A 78 -2.07 -16.20 -6.07
C GLU A 78 -3.41 -16.94 -6.21
N THR A 79 -4.13 -17.08 -5.09
CA THR A 79 -5.48 -17.65 -5.12
C THR A 79 -6.49 -16.56 -5.44
N PHE A 80 -7.61 -16.92 -6.07
CA PHE A 80 -8.69 -15.98 -6.39
C PHE A 80 -9.15 -15.19 -5.15
N GLN A 81 -9.31 -15.88 -4.01
CA GLN A 81 -9.69 -15.27 -2.75
C GLN A 81 -8.66 -14.25 -2.26
N ARG A 82 -7.38 -14.62 -2.33
CA ARG A 82 -6.28 -13.76 -1.87
C ARG A 82 -6.14 -12.53 -2.76
N TYR A 83 -6.29 -12.70 -4.08
CA TYR A 83 -6.28 -11.61 -5.04
C TYR A 83 -7.38 -10.58 -4.74
N ILE A 84 -8.62 -11.02 -4.54
CA ILE A 84 -9.75 -10.12 -4.25
C ILE A 84 -9.56 -9.40 -2.92
N ALA A 85 -9.14 -10.12 -1.86
CA ALA A 85 -8.85 -9.51 -0.58
C ALA A 85 -7.75 -8.44 -0.69
N ASN A 86 -6.63 -8.78 -1.36
CA ASN A 86 -5.51 -7.87 -1.56
C ASN A 86 -5.88 -6.67 -2.43
N LEU A 87 -6.73 -6.85 -3.45
CA LEU A 87 -7.20 -5.75 -4.30
C LEU A 87 -8.02 -4.73 -3.48
N ILE A 88 -8.95 -5.22 -2.66
CA ILE A 88 -9.79 -4.37 -1.79
C ILE A 88 -8.93 -3.65 -0.75
N GLU A 89 -8.06 -4.37 -0.04
CA GLU A 89 -7.19 -3.80 0.99
C GLU A 89 -6.20 -2.77 0.42
N ARG A 90 -5.60 -3.06 -0.74
CA ARG A 90 -4.70 -2.11 -1.43
C ARG A 90 -5.43 -0.82 -1.75
N GLN A 91 -6.64 -0.90 -2.30
CA GLN A 91 -7.40 0.31 -2.64
C GLN A 91 -7.82 1.09 -1.40
N ALA A 92 -8.25 0.43 -0.33
CA ALA A 92 -8.54 1.09 0.95
C ALA A 92 -7.30 1.79 1.53
N GLY A 93 -6.14 1.12 1.49
CA GLY A 93 -4.86 1.70 1.90
C GLY A 93 -4.49 2.94 1.09
N LEU A 94 -4.62 2.88 -0.24
CA LEU A 94 -4.35 4.01 -1.13
C LEU A 94 -5.27 5.20 -0.85
N ARG A 95 -6.57 4.97 -0.60
CA ARG A 95 -7.50 6.03 -0.20
C ARG A 95 -7.09 6.67 1.13
N ASN A 96 -6.72 5.87 2.13
CA ASN A 96 -6.26 6.38 3.43
C ASN A 96 -5.01 7.24 3.30
N ILE A 97 -4.01 6.78 2.53
CA ILE A 97 -2.80 7.55 2.23
C ILE A 97 -3.16 8.87 1.56
N ASN A 98 -4.04 8.85 0.55
CA ASN A 98 -4.47 10.05 -0.15
C ASN A 98 -5.18 11.05 0.79
N THR A 99 -6.05 10.57 1.68
CA THR A 99 -6.72 11.42 2.69
C THR A 99 -5.70 12.09 3.62
N VAL A 100 -4.73 11.33 4.12
CA VAL A 100 -3.67 11.87 4.99
C VAL A 100 -2.85 12.93 4.25
N LEU A 101 -2.40 12.64 3.02
CA LEU A 101 -1.61 13.56 2.22
C LEU A 101 -2.37 14.85 1.86
N LYS A 102 -3.66 14.74 1.53
CA LYS A 102 -4.53 15.90 1.33
C LYS A 102 -4.61 16.78 2.58
N GLY A 103 -4.61 16.18 3.78
CA GLY A 103 -4.50 16.92 5.04
C GLY A 103 -3.23 17.76 5.18
N PHE A 104 -2.16 17.36 4.48
CA PHE A 104 -0.91 18.11 4.37
C PHE A 104 -0.81 18.99 3.11
N GLY A 105 -1.89 19.11 2.32
CA GLY A 105 -1.88 19.87 1.07
C GLY A 105 -1.06 19.23 -0.07
N MET A 106 -0.76 17.93 0.02
CA MET A 106 0.02 17.19 -0.97
C MET A 106 -0.83 16.16 -1.72
N GLY A 107 -0.54 15.95 -3.00
CA GLY A 107 -1.07 14.84 -3.78
C GLY A 107 -0.20 13.58 -3.66
N CYS A 108 -0.78 12.40 -3.92
CA CYS A 108 -0.02 11.14 -3.92
C CYS A 108 1.18 11.13 -4.86
N GLU A 109 1.06 11.73 -6.05
CA GLU A 109 2.16 11.81 -7.02
C GLU A 109 3.34 12.61 -6.46
N ALA A 110 3.07 13.81 -5.94
CA ALA A 110 4.10 14.65 -5.31
C ALA A 110 4.76 13.97 -4.11
N ALA A 111 3.98 13.25 -3.30
CA ALA A 111 4.52 12.48 -2.17
C ALA A 111 5.40 11.30 -2.64
N ALA A 112 4.99 10.58 -3.68
CA ALA A 112 5.77 9.49 -4.25
C ALA A 112 7.07 9.99 -4.88
N GLU A 113 7.03 11.10 -5.62
CA GLU A 113 8.22 11.74 -6.19
C GLU A 113 9.20 12.19 -5.10
N ALA A 114 8.72 12.85 -4.05
CA ALA A 114 9.55 13.24 -2.92
C ALA A 114 10.20 12.04 -2.21
N LEU A 115 9.49 10.92 -2.08
CA LEU A 115 10.05 9.68 -1.53
C LEU A 115 11.12 9.06 -2.43
N LEU A 116 10.94 9.10 -3.76
CA LEU A 116 11.95 8.63 -4.72
C LEU A 116 13.20 9.50 -4.67
N GLU A 117 13.05 10.83 -4.62
CA GLU A 117 14.16 11.76 -4.45
C GLU A 117 14.91 11.53 -3.14
N LEU A 118 14.19 11.35 -2.04
CA LEU A 118 14.78 11.03 -0.74
C LEU A 118 15.55 9.71 -0.79
N SER A 119 14.97 8.66 -1.37
CA SER A 119 15.61 7.35 -1.54
C SER A 119 16.90 7.46 -2.36
N ALA A 120 16.86 8.18 -3.48
CA ALA A 120 18.04 8.42 -4.31
C ALA A 120 19.12 9.23 -3.58
N ALA A 121 18.73 10.23 -2.80
CA ALA A 121 19.65 11.02 -1.98
C ALA A 121 20.31 10.17 -0.88
N VAL A 122 19.54 9.32 -0.19
CA VAL A 122 20.05 8.37 0.81
C VAL A 122 21.01 7.37 0.17
N GLY A 123 20.66 6.82 -0.99
CA GLY A 123 21.55 5.93 -1.76
C GLY A 123 22.91 6.58 -2.05
N LYS A 124 22.91 7.84 -2.53
CA LYS A 124 24.15 8.60 -2.76
C LYS A 124 24.97 8.86 -1.49
N VAL A 125 24.34 8.95 -0.32
CA VAL A 125 25.06 9.09 0.96
C VAL A 125 25.64 7.74 1.39
N MET A 126 24.90 6.66 1.21
CA MET A 126 25.31 5.29 1.56
C MET A 126 26.44 4.77 0.65
N ASP A 127 26.44 5.13 -0.62
CA ASP A 127 27.46 4.71 -1.60
C ASP A 127 28.79 5.47 -1.45
N LYS A 128 28.80 6.59 -0.72
CA LYS A 128 30.05 7.29 -0.42
C LYS A 128 30.87 6.43 0.54
N PRO A 129 32.10 6.02 0.17
CA PRO A 129 32.96 5.33 1.10
C PRO A 129 33.18 6.21 2.32
N ILE A 130 32.81 5.69 3.49
CA ILE A 130 32.91 6.43 4.74
C ILE A 130 34.39 6.59 5.07
N ASP A 131 34.91 7.82 4.99
CA ASP A 131 36.23 8.12 5.51
C ASP A 131 36.18 8.19 7.04
N TYR A 132 36.56 7.08 7.68
CA TYR A 132 36.64 6.96 9.13
C TYR A 132 37.63 7.95 9.77
N ARG A 133 38.48 8.64 8.99
CA ARG A 133 39.36 9.71 9.46
C ARG A 133 38.61 11.02 9.74
N GLU A 134 37.45 11.21 9.14
CA GLU A 134 36.61 12.41 9.31
C GLU A 134 35.52 12.21 10.37
N MET A 135 35.25 10.95 10.75
CA MET A 135 34.18 10.62 11.69
C MET A 135 34.55 10.95 13.15
N PRO A 136 33.60 11.45 13.96
CA PRO A 136 33.83 11.77 15.36
C PRO A 136 33.99 10.52 16.23
N ASN A 137 34.66 10.64 17.37
CA ASN A 137 34.91 9.52 18.28
C ASN A 137 33.63 8.79 18.74
N ASN A 138 32.50 9.48 18.90
CA ASN A 138 31.23 8.83 19.25
C ASN A 138 30.74 7.89 18.13
N TRP A 139 30.83 8.33 16.87
CA TRP A 139 30.49 7.51 15.72
C TRP A 139 31.45 6.31 15.63
N LEU A 140 32.76 6.53 15.74
CA LEU A 140 33.76 5.46 15.72
C LEU A 140 33.47 4.40 16.80
N LYS A 141 33.06 4.83 18.00
CA LYS A 141 32.67 3.94 19.10
C LYS A 141 31.43 3.11 18.76
N MET A 142 30.37 3.71 18.23
CA MET A 142 29.13 2.99 17.87
C MET A 142 29.36 1.97 16.75
N HIS A 143 30.30 2.23 15.85
CA HIS A 143 30.59 1.37 14.69
C HIS A 143 31.82 0.46 14.88
N HIS A 144 32.25 0.22 16.14
CA HIS A 144 33.35 -0.68 16.48
C HIS A 144 34.68 -0.37 15.77
N LYS A 145 34.96 0.92 15.52
CA LYS A 145 36.21 1.39 14.93
C LYS A 145 37.15 1.97 16.01
N PRO A 146 38.48 1.96 15.80
CA PRO A 146 39.43 2.53 16.75
C PRO A 146 39.19 4.04 16.97
N MET A 147 39.01 4.46 18.23
CA MET A 147 38.83 5.87 18.58
C MET A 147 40.17 6.62 18.57
N ARG A 148 40.14 7.90 18.17
CA ARG A 148 41.31 8.78 18.27
C ARG A 148 41.57 9.15 19.72
N ARG A 149 42.83 8.99 20.16
CA ARG A 149 43.28 9.49 21.45
C ARG A 149 43.19 11.01 21.46
N LYS A 150 42.44 11.58 22.40
CA LYS A 150 42.51 13.02 22.68
C LYS A 150 43.98 13.33 23.04
N GLY A 151 44.64 14.16 22.24
CA GLY A 151 45.97 14.65 22.59
C GLY A 151 45.92 15.24 23.99
N LYS A 152 46.91 14.93 24.83
CA LYS A 152 47.06 15.63 26.11
C LYS A 152 47.24 17.10 25.76
N GLY A 153 46.22 17.91 26.00
CA GLY A 153 46.33 19.36 25.87
C GLY A 153 47.60 19.78 26.62
N ARG A 154 48.45 20.56 25.96
CA ARG A 154 49.59 21.20 26.63
C ARG A 154 49.02 21.88 27.86
N LYS A 155 49.34 21.34 29.05
CA LYS A 155 49.19 22.10 30.29
C LYS A 155 50.18 23.25 30.16
N ASN A 156 49.68 24.45 29.87
CA ASN A 156 50.48 25.66 30.03
C ASN A 156 50.97 25.66 31.48
N LYS A 157 52.30 25.62 31.64
CA LYS A 157 52.97 25.83 32.91
C LYS A 157 52.93 27.31 33.23
#